data_AF-A0A960UNG1-F1
#
_entry.id   AF-A0A960UNG1-F1
#
_cell.length_a   1.000
_cell.length_b   1.000
_cell.length_c   1.000
_cell.angle_alpha   90.00
_cell.angle_beta   90.00
_cell.angle_gamma   90.00
#
_symmetry.space_group_name_H-M   'P 1'
#
loop_
_entity.id
_entity.type
_entity.pdbx_description
1 polymer ?
#
loop_
_entity_poly.entity_id
_entity_poly.type
_entity_poly.pdbx_seq_one_letter_code
_entity_poly.pdbx_strand_id
1 'polypeptide(L)'
;NVGSGSAYKGYAPSSSIMYHVNRLNRQNVWSYTGFAYVSGASASNNYKVSAPYTIVTSRNKYSGEESSGRVKVFVNVSGFSPRPITLKKNDKGIWKAYECSSMFVNVPPPASTKKKDEL
;
A
#
# COMPACT_ATOMS: atom_id res chain seq x y z
N ASN A 1 -5.04 -3.03 -12.99
CA ASN A 1 -5.25 -4.00 -11.90
C ASN A 1 -6.71 -4.15 -11.51
N VAL A 2 -7.60 -4.16 -12.50
CA VAL A 2 -9.01 -4.49 -12.35
C VAL A 2 -9.41 -5.28 -13.59
N GLY A 3 -10.27 -6.27 -13.43
CA GLY A 3 -10.92 -7.00 -14.52
C GLY A 3 -12.43 -6.78 -14.47
N SER A 4 -13.15 -7.40 -15.40
CA SER A 4 -14.60 -7.48 -15.33
C SER A 4 -15.03 -8.23 -14.06
N GLY A 5 -16.08 -7.76 -13.39
CA GLY A 5 -16.58 -8.39 -12.16
C GLY A 5 -17.73 -7.61 -11.52
N SER A 6 -18.17 -8.01 -10.34
CA SER A 6 -19.39 -7.50 -9.70
C SER A 6 -19.15 -6.50 -8.55
N ALA A 7 -17.93 -5.98 -8.36
CA ALA A 7 -17.64 -5.13 -7.20
C ALA A 7 -18.10 -3.67 -7.40
N TYR A 8 -17.62 -2.97 -8.44
CA TYR A 8 -17.99 -1.59 -8.71
C TYR A 8 -18.07 -1.31 -10.21
N LYS A 9 -19.23 -0.85 -10.68
CA LYS A 9 -19.49 -0.52 -12.10
C LYS A 9 -19.06 -1.61 -13.09
N GLY A 10 -19.29 -2.88 -12.76
CA GLY A 10 -18.90 -4.01 -13.61
C GLY A 10 -17.41 -4.37 -13.54
N TYR A 11 -16.66 -3.81 -12.58
CA TYR A 11 -15.25 -4.12 -12.36
C TYR A 11 -15.02 -4.78 -10.99
N ALA A 12 -13.98 -5.62 -10.91
CA ALA A 12 -13.45 -6.17 -9.68
C ALA A 12 -11.92 -6.14 -9.69
N PRO A 13 -11.24 -6.17 -8.52
CA PRO A 13 -9.80 -6.38 -8.48
C PRO A 13 -9.40 -7.66 -9.21
N SER A 14 -8.28 -7.64 -9.92
CA SER A 14 -7.77 -8.86 -10.58
C SER A 14 -7.40 -9.94 -9.56
N SER A 15 -7.32 -11.20 -10.00
CA SER A 15 -6.91 -12.34 -9.17
C SER A 15 -5.55 -12.11 -8.47
N SER A 16 -4.61 -11.46 -9.15
CA SER A 16 -3.31 -11.07 -8.58
C SER A 16 -3.42 -10.08 -7.41
N ILE A 17 -4.33 -9.10 -7.48
CA ILE A 17 -4.60 -8.21 -6.35
C ILE A 17 -5.34 -8.95 -5.26
N MET A 18 -6.35 -9.74 -5.61
CA MET A 18 -7.11 -10.52 -4.64
C MET A 18 -6.24 -11.51 -3.87
N TYR A 19 -5.20 -12.07 -4.50
CA TYR A 19 -4.20 -12.88 -3.79
C TYR A 19 -3.55 -12.12 -2.63
N HIS A 20 -3.14 -10.87 -2.86
CA HIS A 20 -2.52 -10.00 -1.85
C HIS A 20 -3.50 -9.46 -0.82
N VAL A 21 -4.78 -9.28 -1.18
CA VAL A 21 -5.87 -8.95 -0.26
C VAL A 21 -6.15 -10.14 0.68
N ASN A 22 -6.23 -11.36 0.13
CA ASN A 22 -6.53 -12.58 0.88
C ASN A 22 -5.40 -12.99 1.85
N ARG A 23 -4.15 -12.93 1.38
CA ARG A 23 -3.22 -11.98 1.99
C ARG A 23 -3.38 -11.54 3.45
N LEU A 24 -3.75 -10.28 3.54
CA LEU A 24 -4.02 -9.53 4.76
C LEU A 24 -5.17 -10.13 5.57
N ASN A 25 -6.19 -10.72 4.91
CA ASN A 25 -7.29 -11.40 5.59
C ASN A 25 -6.77 -12.54 6.48
N ARG A 26 -5.93 -13.42 5.92
CA ARG A 26 -5.37 -14.57 6.66
C ARG A 26 -4.51 -14.15 7.84
N GLN A 27 -3.84 -13.01 7.74
CA GLN A 27 -3.00 -12.47 8.81
C GLN A 27 -3.79 -11.62 9.81
N ASN A 28 -5.05 -11.27 9.51
CA ASN A 28 -5.90 -10.38 10.28
C ASN A 28 -5.25 -9.02 10.62
N VAL A 29 -4.61 -8.40 9.62
CA VAL A 29 -3.80 -7.16 9.80
C VAL A 29 -4.42 -5.91 9.19
N TRP A 30 -5.68 -5.99 8.75
CA TRP A 30 -6.36 -4.90 8.03
C TRP A 30 -6.46 -3.60 8.81
N SER A 31 -6.66 -3.69 10.13
CA SER A 31 -6.91 -2.53 10.99
C SER A 31 -5.78 -1.51 11.00
N TYR A 32 -4.55 -1.91 10.68
CA TYR A 32 -3.38 -1.03 10.73
C TYR A 32 -2.53 -1.00 9.45
N THR A 33 -2.68 -1.99 8.55
CA THR A 33 -1.83 -2.08 7.34
C THR A 33 -1.90 -0.84 6.46
N GLY A 34 -3.08 -0.25 6.27
CA GLY A 34 -3.23 0.98 5.48
C GLY A 34 -2.51 2.18 6.11
N PHE A 35 -2.61 2.31 7.44
CA PHE A 35 -2.01 3.41 8.18
C PHE A 35 -0.48 3.36 8.21
N ALA A 36 0.14 2.19 7.98
CA ALA A 36 1.61 2.07 7.92
C ALA A 36 2.28 2.96 6.86
N TYR A 37 1.52 3.40 5.85
CA TYR A 37 1.98 4.30 4.79
C TYR A 37 1.68 5.77 5.05
N VAL A 38 0.99 6.09 6.16
CA VAL A 38 0.70 7.46 6.58
C VAL A 38 1.87 8.00 7.38
N SER A 39 2.30 9.22 7.04
CA SER A 39 3.39 9.91 7.72
C SER A 39 3.11 10.03 9.22
N GLY A 40 4.11 9.73 10.04
CA GLY A 40 3.99 9.71 11.50
C GLY A 40 3.39 8.43 12.09
N ALA A 41 2.76 7.56 11.30
CA ALA A 41 2.28 6.28 11.80
C ALA A 41 3.44 5.29 11.98
N SER A 42 3.44 4.54 13.08
CA SER A 42 4.45 3.51 13.36
C SER A 42 3.86 2.40 14.22
N ALA A 43 4.55 1.26 14.31
CA ALA A 43 4.16 0.23 15.26
C ALA A 43 4.17 0.76 16.71
N SER A 44 5.12 1.62 17.07
CA SER A 44 5.27 2.16 18.43
C SER A 44 4.10 3.04 18.89
N ASN A 45 3.46 3.77 17.97
CA ASN A 45 2.26 4.56 18.28
C ASN A 45 0.95 3.84 17.89
N ASN A 46 1.01 2.54 17.64
CA ASN A 46 -0.13 1.73 17.21
C ASN A 46 -0.75 2.20 15.89
N TYR A 47 0.05 2.81 15.02
CA TYR A 47 -0.37 3.41 13.76
C TYR A 47 -1.44 4.50 13.93
N LYS A 48 -1.53 5.11 15.12
CA LYS A 48 -2.47 6.20 15.41
C LYS A 48 -1.92 7.51 14.90
N VAL A 49 -2.63 8.11 13.96
CA VAL A 49 -2.34 9.41 13.35
C VAL A 49 -3.64 10.20 13.19
N SER A 50 -3.54 11.52 13.22
CA SER A 50 -4.67 12.43 13.03
C SER A 50 -4.69 12.99 11.62
N ALA A 51 -5.87 13.33 11.12
CA ALA A 51 -6.02 14.05 9.87
C ALA A 51 -5.44 15.48 9.98
N PRO A 52 -4.94 16.08 8.88
CA PRO A 52 -4.88 15.52 7.53
C PRO A 52 -3.82 14.43 7.38
N TYR A 53 -4.17 13.34 6.68
CA TYR A 53 -3.24 12.23 6.43
C TYR A 53 -2.32 12.55 5.26
N THR A 54 -1.01 12.38 5.48
CA THR A 54 0.02 12.61 4.46
C THR A 54 0.65 11.30 4.03
N ILE A 55 0.67 11.03 2.72
CA ILE A 55 1.45 9.96 2.12
C ILE A 55 2.67 10.58 1.45
N VAL A 56 3.87 10.14 1.85
CA VAL A 56 5.11 10.65 1.27
C VAL A 56 5.56 9.72 0.16
N THR A 57 5.76 10.28 -1.04
CA THR A 57 6.25 9.53 -2.21
C THR A 57 7.50 10.17 -2.78
N SER A 58 8.39 9.37 -3.34
CA SER A 58 9.57 9.85 -4.06
C SER A 58 9.77 9.15 -5.40
N ARG A 59 10.65 9.73 -6.22
CA ARG A 59 11.14 9.18 -7.49
C ARG A 59 12.67 9.26 -7.50
N ASN A 60 13.27 8.48 -8.40
CA ASN A 60 14.71 8.48 -8.66
C ASN A 60 14.98 8.32 -10.17
N LYS A 61 16.25 8.35 -10.59
CA LYS A 61 16.64 8.21 -12.00
C LYS A 61 16.18 6.93 -12.70
N TYR A 62 15.75 5.90 -11.96
CA TYR A 62 15.24 4.64 -12.50
C TYR A 62 13.70 4.57 -12.47
N SER A 63 13.04 5.70 -12.24
CA SER A 63 11.58 5.74 -12.10
C SER A 63 10.83 5.82 -13.43
N GLY A 64 11.54 5.88 -14.56
CA GLY A 64 10.95 6.07 -15.88
C GLY A 64 10.33 7.45 -16.05
N GLU A 65 9.78 7.69 -17.25
CA GLU A 65 9.26 8.99 -17.67
C GLU A 65 7.74 8.97 -17.85
N GLU A 66 7.07 10.07 -17.52
CA GLU A 66 5.61 10.18 -17.63
C GLU A 66 5.11 10.04 -19.06
N SER A 67 5.90 10.51 -20.03
CA SER A 67 5.63 10.39 -21.46
C SER A 67 5.53 8.94 -21.94
N SER A 68 6.19 8.00 -21.26
CA SER A 68 6.09 6.56 -21.57
C SER A 68 4.76 5.94 -21.12
N GLY A 69 3.95 6.68 -20.36
CA GLY A 69 2.72 6.17 -19.74
C GLY A 69 2.99 5.19 -18.60
N ARG A 70 4.24 5.05 -18.14
CA ARG A 70 4.63 4.19 -17.02
C ARG A 70 5.67 4.88 -16.14
N VAL A 71 5.38 5.00 -14.85
CA VAL A 71 6.33 5.56 -13.87
C VAL A 71 6.36 4.71 -12.61
N LYS A 72 7.51 4.67 -11.94
CA LYS A 72 7.65 4.07 -10.62
C LYS A 72 7.67 5.16 -9.57
N VAL A 73 6.89 4.98 -8.52
CA VAL A 73 6.95 5.81 -7.32
C VAL A 73 7.34 4.94 -6.13
N PHE A 74 8.01 5.53 -5.15
CA PHE A 74 8.38 4.86 -3.91
C PHE A 74 7.57 5.48 -2.77
N VAL A 75 6.69 4.68 -2.18
CA VAL A 75 5.84 5.12 -1.05
C VAL A 75 6.60 4.89 0.24
N ASN A 76 6.81 5.96 1.02
CA ASN A 76 7.44 5.86 2.31
C ASN A 76 6.59 5.00 3.26
N VAL A 77 7.27 4.23 4.11
CA VAL A 77 6.62 3.36 5.10
C VAL A 77 7.50 3.33 6.35
N SER A 78 6.87 3.45 7.51
CA SER A 78 7.60 3.52 8.77
C SER A 78 8.31 2.19 9.07
N GLY A 79 9.62 2.27 9.33
CA GLY A 79 10.43 1.11 9.71
C GLY A 79 10.87 0.19 8.55
N PHE A 80 10.62 0.57 7.29
CA PHE A 80 11.06 -0.21 6.12
C PHE A 80 11.59 0.69 5.01
N SER A 81 12.29 0.08 4.05
CA SER A 81 12.59 0.74 2.79
C SER A 81 11.30 1.14 2.06
N PRO A 82 11.27 2.30 1.38
CA PRO A 82 10.12 2.74 0.59
C PRO A 82 9.64 1.66 -0.39
N ARG A 83 8.32 1.46 -0.46
CA ARG A 83 7.69 0.40 -1.27
C ARG A 83 7.47 0.90 -2.71
N PRO A 84 7.99 0.20 -3.73
CA PRO A 84 7.78 0.61 -5.10
C PRO A 84 6.34 0.30 -5.56
N ILE A 85 5.75 1.26 -6.26
CA ILE A 85 4.54 1.08 -7.05
C ILE A 85 4.84 1.49 -8.50
N THR A 86 4.66 0.56 -9.44
CA THR A 86 4.61 0.90 -10.85
C THR A 86 3.21 1.42 -11.16
N LEU A 87 3.11 2.66 -11.67
CA LEU A 87 1.90 3.26 -12.18
C LEU A 87 1.86 3.13 -13.71
N LYS A 88 0.67 2.87 -14.26
CA LYS A 88 0.40 2.90 -15.69
C LYS A 88 -0.75 3.86 -15.98
N LYS A 89 -0.55 4.77 -16.93
CA LYS A 89 -1.59 5.68 -17.44
C LYS A 89 -2.52 4.91 -18.37
N ASN A 90 -3.83 5.07 -18.23
CA ASN A 90 -4.78 4.52 -19.18
C ASN A 90 -5.07 5.49 -20.34
N ASP A 91 -5.89 5.05 -21.28
CA ASP A 91 -6.42 5.81 -22.43
C ASP A 91 -7.10 7.13 -22.04
N LYS A 92 -7.70 7.20 -20.85
CA LYS A 92 -8.33 8.41 -20.30
C LYS A 92 -7.35 9.32 -19.54
N GLY A 93 -6.06 9.01 -19.57
CA GLY A 93 -5.02 9.79 -18.91
C GLY A 93 -4.92 9.61 -17.39
N ILE A 94 -5.65 8.65 -16.81
CA ILE A 94 -5.67 8.37 -15.37
C ILE A 94 -4.55 7.37 -15.03
N TRP A 95 -3.70 7.75 -14.07
CA TRP A 95 -2.67 6.88 -13.52
C TRP A 95 -3.27 5.86 -12.55
N LYS A 96 -2.94 4.58 -12.74
CA LYS A 96 -3.40 3.48 -11.86
C LYS A 96 -2.23 2.62 -11.43
N ALA A 97 -2.30 2.07 -10.22
CA ALA A 97 -1.36 1.04 -9.80
C ALA A 97 -1.41 -0.16 -10.76
N TYR A 98 -0.23 -0.53 -11.25
CA TYR A 98 0.01 -1.67 -12.14
C TYR A 98 0.79 -2.78 -11.42
N GLU A 99 1.80 -2.44 -10.63
CA GLU A 99 2.48 -3.38 -9.72
C GLU A 99 2.61 -2.74 -8.35
N CYS A 100 2.16 -3.43 -7.30
CA CYS A 100 2.16 -2.92 -5.93
C CYS A 100 2.20 -4.03 -4.86
N SER A 101 2.68 -5.23 -5.20
CA SER A 101 2.66 -6.41 -4.31
C SER A 101 3.31 -6.17 -2.94
N SER A 102 4.37 -5.38 -2.91
CA SER A 102 5.12 -5.05 -1.69
C SER A 102 4.31 -4.22 -0.68
N MET A 103 3.20 -3.61 -1.10
CA MET A 103 2.31 -2.83 -0.21
C MET A 103 1.57 -3.73 0.80
N PHE A 104 1.46 -5.03 0.52
CA PHE A 104 0.62 -5.97 1.27
C PHE A 104 1.43 -6.87 2.20
N VAL A 105 2.69 -6.50 2.51
CA VAL A 105 3.65 -7.41 3.15
C VAL A 105 4.34 -6.82 4.36
N ASN A 106 4.54 -7.68 5.37
CA ASN A 106 5.46 -7.49 6.48
C ASN A 106 5.25 -6.18 7.25
N VAL A 107 4.00 -5.74 7.43
CA VAL A 107 3.68 -4.62 8.32
C VAL A 107 3.75 -5.14 9.77
N PRO A 108 4.61 -4.57 10.63
CA PRO A 108 4.73 -4.97 12.02
C PRO A 108 3.41 -4.82 12.75
N PRO A 109 3.12 -5.69 13.72
CA PRO A 109 1.93 -5.55 14.51
C PRO A 109 2.03 -4.32 15.45
N PRO A 110 0.92 -3.63 15.77
CA PRO A 110 0.89 -2.51 16.71
C PRO A 110 1.52 -2.87 18.06
N ALA A 111 2.18 -1.93 18.73
CA ALA A 111 2.79 -2.16 20.04
C ALA A 111 1.82 -2.75 21.08
N SER A 112 0.53 -2.38 21.03
CA SER A 112 -0.53 -2.88 21.91
C SER A 112 -0.86 -4.36 21.74
N THR A 113 -0.38 -4.98 20.66
CA THR A 113 -0.55 -6.42 20.42
C THR A 113 0.58 -7.27 21.00
N LYS A 114 1.69 -6.65 21.41
CA LYS A 114 2.72 -7.35 22.18
C LYS A 114 2.14 -7.66 23.56
N LYS A 115 2.15 -8.94 23.95
CA LYS A 115 1.86 -9.32 25.34
C LYS A 115 2.86 -8.58 26.23
N LYS A 116 2.38 -7.92 27.28
CA LYS A 116 3.26 -7.48 28.36
C LYS A 116 3.75 -8.74 29.06
N ASP A 117 5.06 -8.93 29.17
CA ASP A 117 5.57 -9.87 30.17
C ASP A 117 5.21 -9.28 31.54
N GLU A 118 4.30 -9.95 32.23
CA GLU A 118 4.02 -9.72 33.65
C GLU A 118 5.05 -10.54 34.44
N LEU A 119 6.28 -10.04 34.52
CA LEU A 119 7.28 -10.46 35.50
C LEU A 119 7.59 -9.29 36.43
#